data_AF-A0A9X3XSP3-F1
#
_entry.id   AF-A0A9X3XSP3-F1
#
_cell.length_a   1.000
_cell.length_b   1.000
_cell.length_c   1.000
_cell.angle_alpha   90.00
_cell.angle_beta   90.00
_cell.angle_gamma   90.00
#
_symmetry.space_group_name_H-M   'P 1'
#
loop_
_entity.id
_entity.type
_entity.pdbx_description
1 polymer ?
#
loop_
_entity_poly.entity_id
_entity_poly.type
_entity_poly.pdbx_seq_one_letter_code
_entity_poly.pdbx_strand_id
1 'polypeptide(L)'
;MKEKNRITALLLCFFTGFLGGHHYYLGNYGKGAFYTFTAGGFIFGFIIDFFLILFDDDYIRKQEEKIKNKKSFSETVKEEARYRDKMRQIEFENKKYKASQQVCCPKCGSSQLTANKKGFSLGKAVAGGVLLVPIAGVATGMIGKNKIIITCLSCGKQFKPGNGR
;
A
#
# COMPACT_ATOMS: atom_id res chain seq x y z
N MET A 1 -17.25 6.51 -26.26
CA MET A 1 -18.46 5.77 -25.80
C MET A 1 -19.51 5.96 -26.87
N LYS A 2 -20.20 4.89 -27.31
CA LYS A 2 -21.23 4.98 -28.35
C LYS A 2 -22.41 5.76 -27.76
N GLU A 3 -22.78 6.89 -28.35
CA GLU A 3 -23.94 7.66 -27.87
C GLU A 3 -25.18 6.80 -27.93
N LYS A 4 -25.88 6.68 -26.80
CA LYS A 4 -27.07 5.84 -26.70
C LYS A 4 -28.28 6.65 -27.14
N ASN A 5 -28.75 6.38 -28.36
CA ASN A 5 -29.93 7.04 -28.89
C ASN A 5 -31.20 6.55 -28.19
N ARG A 6 -32.04 7.49 -27.76
CA ARG A 6 -33.35 7.22 -27.11
C ARG A 6 -34.27 6.41 -28.01
N ILE A 7 -34.28 6.73 -29.30
CA ILE A 7 -35.06 6.00 -30.32
C ILE A 7 -34.63 4.54 -30.41
N THR A 8 -33.32 4.25 -30.32
CA THR A 8 -32.82 2.88 -30.31
C THR A 8 -33.28 2.14 -29.07
N ALA A 9 -33.28 2.79 -27.90
CA ALA A 9 -33.82 2.20 -26.67
C ALA A 9 -35.34 1.96 -26.74
N LEU A 10 -36.11 2.86 -27.39
CA LEU A 10 -37.53 2.68 -27.67
C LEU A 10 -37.81 1.51 -28.63
N LEU A 11 -37.04 1.40 -29.72
CA LEU A 11 -37.12 0.28 -30.65
C LEU A 11 -36.82 -1.06 -29.94
N LEU A 12 -35.77 -1.09 -29.12
CA LEU A 12 -35.43 -2.24 -28.27
C LEU A 12 -36.54 -2.54 -27.26
N CYS A 13 -37.18 -1.52 -26.70
CA CYS A 13 -38.32 -1.69 -25.82
C CYS A 13 -39.52 -2.26 -26.55
N PHE A 14 -39.78 -1.87 -27.80
CA PHE A 14 -40.89 -2.41 -28.59
C PHE A 14 -40.66 -3.87 -28.99
N PHE A 15 -39.47 -4.19 -29.53
CA PHE A 15 -39.15 -5.53 -30.04
C PHE A 15 -38.76 -6.53 -28.95
N THR A 16 -38.14 -6.07 -27.88
CA THR A 16 -37.63 -6.89 -26.77
C THR A 16 -38.33 -6.55 -25.45
N GLY A 17 -39.51 -5.94 -25.53
CA GLY A 17 -40.27 -5.42 -24.39
C GLY A 17 -40.66 -6.46 -23.37
N PHE A 18 -41.20 -7.60 -23.81
CA PHE A 18 -41.53 -8.72 -22.94
C PHE A 18 -40.30 -9.33 -22.24
N LEU A 19 -39.12 -9.18 -22.85
CA LEU A 19 -37.84 -9.67 -22.34
C LEU A 19 -37.06 -8.58 -21.58
N GLY A 20 -37.55 -7.34 -21.49
CA GLY A 20 -36.85 -6.26 -20.79
C GLY A 20 -35.49 -5.88 -21.41
N GLY A 21 -35.31 -6.08 -22.71
CA GLY A 21 -34.02 -5.91 -23.41
C GLY A 21 -33.38 -4.51 -23.25
N HIS A 22 -34.21 -3.49 -23.05
CA HIS A 22 -33.77 -2.13 -22.84
C HIS A 22 -32.93 -1.96 -21.55
N HIS A 23 -33.19 -2.72 -20.48
CA HIS A 23 -32.36 -2.70 -19.26
C HIS A 23 -30.94 -3.25 -19.49
N TYR A 24 -30.81 -4.24 -20.38
CA TYR A 24 -29.52 -4.78 -20.81
C TYR A 24 -28.75 -3.77 -21.65
N TYR A 25 -29.43 -3.06 -22.56
CA TYR A 25 -28.84 -1.98 -23.35
C TYR A 25 -28.34 -0.82 -22.47
N LEU A 26 -29.10 -0.49 -21.42
CA LEU A 26 -28.70 0.53 -20.46
C LEU A 26 -27.50 0.07 -19.64
N GLY A 27 -27.28 -1.23 -19.44
CA GLY A 27 -26.16 -1.81 -18.67
C GLY A 27 -26.54 -2.14 -17.23
N ASN A 28 -27.84 -2.17 -16.92
CA ASN A 28 -28.37 -2.50 -15.61
C ASN A 28 -28.83 -3.96 -15.58
N TYR A 29 -27.86 -4.88 -15.64
CA TYR A 29 -28.09 -6.32 -15.73
C TYR A 29 -28.93 -6.88 -14.58
N GLY A 30 -28.85 -6.29 -13.37
CA GLY A 30 -29.64 -6.75 -12.23
C GLY A 30 -31.14 -6.57 -12.44
N LYS A 31 -31.56 -5.38 -12.91
CA LYS A 31 -32.98 -5.10 -13.20
C LYS A 31 -33.48 -5.92 -14.40
N GLY A 32 -32.67 -6.01 -15.46
CA GLY A 32 -33.01 -6.82 -16.64
C GLY A 32 -33.13 -8.31 -16.32
N ALA A 33 -32.20 -8.85 -15.51
CA ALA A 33 -32.25 -10.24 -15.06
C ALA A 33 -33.48 -10.51 -14.18
N PHE A 34 -33.83 -9.58 -13.29
CA PHE A 34 -35.05 -9.72 -12.48
C PHE A 34 -36.32 -9.70 -13.35
N TYR A 35 -36.36 -8.83 -14.36
CA TYR A 35 -37.49 -8.70 -15.31
C TYR A 35 -37.67 -9.93 -16.20
N THR A 36 -36.58 -10.53 -16.67
CA THR A 36 -36.61 -11.77 -17.45
C THR A 36 -36.94 -12.99 -16.59
N PHE A 37 -36.44 -13.02 -15.35
CA PHE A 37 -36.72 -14.11 -14.41
C PHE A 37 -38.18 -14.11 -13.95
N THR A 38 -38.83 -12.95 -13.87
CA THR A 38 -40.28 -12.83 -13.65
C THR A 38 -41.10 -13.00 -14.94
N ALA A 39 -40.48 -13.45 -16.04
CA ALA A 39 -41.11 -13.63 -17.37
C ALA A 39 -41.89 -12.40 -17.84
N GLY A 40 -41.29 -11.21 -17.71
CA GLY A 40 -41.91 -9.94 -18.11
C GLY A 40 -42.99 -9.43 -17.16
N GLY A 41 -43.21 -10.10 -16.01
CA GLY A 41 -43.96 -9.60 -14.86
C GLY A 41 -45.36 -9.04 -15.15
N PHE A 42 -46.15 -9.70 -16.00
CA PHE A 42 -47.47 -9.26 -16.49
C PHE A 42 -47.41 -7.92 -17.26
N ILE A 43 -48.28 -7.73 -18.25
CA ILE A 43 -48.35 -6.59 -19.20
C ILE A 43 -48.07 -5.20 -18.55
N PHE A 44 -48.37 -5.03 -17.26
CA PHE A 44 -48.01 -3.88 -16.43
C PHE A 44 -46.53 -3.46 -16.47
N GLY A 45 -45.58 -4.41 -16.38
CA GLY A 45 -44.15 -4.07 -16.42
C GLY A 45 -43.76 -3.40 -17.74
N PHE A 46 -44.28 -3.93 -18.85
CA PHE A 46 -44.07 -3.38 -20.20
C PHE A 46 -44.71 -2.00 -20.36
N ILE A 47 -45.93 -1.81 -19.84
CA ILE A 47 -46.63 -0.51 -19.88
C ILE A 47 -45.85 0.55 -19.09
N ILE A 48 -45.40 0.24 -17.87
CA ILE A 48 -44.67 1.20 -17.02
C ILE A 48 -43.36 1.61 -17.71
N ASP A 49 -42.59 0.66 -18.25
CA ASP A 49 -41.35 0.98 -18.96
C ASP A 49 -41.61 1.77 -20.25
N PHE A 50 -42.70 1.48 -20.98
CA PHE A 50 -43.09 2.24 -22.16
C PHE A 50 -43.41 3.70 -21.81
N PHE A 51 -44.24 3.95 -20.79
CA PHE A 51 -44.56 5.30 -20.34
C PHE A 51 -43.33 6.04 -19.79
N LEU A 52 -42.46 5.38 -19.03
CA LEU A 52 -41.23 6.00 -18.52
C LEU A 52 -40.29 6.42 -19.66
N ILE A 53 -40.09 5.59 -20.68
CA ILE A 53 -39.19 5.96 -21.79
C ILE A 53 -39.84 7.00 -22.72
N LEU A 54 -41.17 7.00 -22.87
CA LEU A 54 -41.89 7.95 -23.72
C LEU A 54 -42.04 9.34 -23.09
N PHE A 55 -42.28 9.42 -21.78
CA PHE A 55 -42.53 10.68 -21.08
C PHE A 55 -41.31 11.21 -20.30
N ASP A 56 -40.38 10.34 -19.88
CA ASP A 56 -39.19 10.73 -19.11
C ASP A 56 -37.93 10.56 -19.97
N ASP A 57 -37.69 11.58 -20.81
CA ASP A 57 -36.48 11.76 -21.61
C ASP A 57 -35.18 11.78 -20.77
N ASP A 58 -35.27 12.18 -19.50
CA ASP A 58 -34.15 12.25 -18.56
C ASP A 58 -33.81 10.89 -17.93
N TYR A 59 -34.72 9.90 -18.02
CA TYR A 59 -34.54 8.56 -17.46
C TYR A 59 -33.27 7.88 -17.97
N ILE A 60 -33.02 7.94 -19.29
CA ILE A 60 -31.84 7.30 -19.92
C ILE A 60 -30.56 7.97 -19.44
N ARG A 61 -30.52 9.31 -19.40
CA ARG A 61 -29.35 10.08 -18.96
C ARG A 61 -28.98 9.77 -17.51
N LYS A 62 -29.99 9.75 -16.63
CA LYS A 62 -29.82 9.45 -15.20
C LYS A 62 -29.28 8.04 -14.95
N GLN A 63 -29.68 7.07 -15.79
CA GLN A 63 -29.16 5.70 -15.72
C GLN A 63 -27.70 5.61 -16.18
N GLU A 64 -27.31 6.32 -17.23
CA GLU A 64 -25.91 6.37 -17.65
C GLU A 64 -25.00 7.00 -16.59
N GLU A 65 -25.46 8.08 -15.92
CA GLU A 65 -24.74 8.69 -14.81
C GLU A 65 -24.55 7.73 -13.64
N LYS A 66 -25.59 6.97 -13.26
CA LYS A 66 -25.48 5.95 -12.22
C LYS A 66 -24.47 4.86 -12.58
N ILE A 67 -24.44 4.44 -13.84
CA ILE A 67 -23.52 3.41 -14.31
C ILE A 67 -22.08 3.94 -14.33
N LYS A 68 -21.85 5.17 -14.81
CA LYS A 68 -20.53 5.82 -14.75
C LYS A 68 -20.06 6.00 -13.31
N ASN A 69 -20.92 6.49 -12.42
CA ASN A 69 -20.61 6.67 -11.00
C ASN A 69 -20.28 5.32 -10.33
N LYS A 70 -21.10 4.29 -10.54
CA LYS A 70 -20.84 2.94 -10.00
C LYS A 70 -19.52 2.36 -10.51
N LYS A 71 -19.21 2.54 -11.81
CA LYS A 71 -17.96 2.07 -12.39
C LYS A 71 -16.76 2.82 -11.80
N SER A 72 -16.82 4.15 -11.74
CA SER A 72 -15.81 5.00 -11.11
C SER A 72 -15.57 4.62 -9.65
N PHE A 73 -16.64 4.47 -8.86
CA PHE A 73 -16.54 4.02 -7.48
C PHE A 73 -15.93 2.62 -7.38
N SER A 74 -16.34 1.68 -8.23
CA SER A 74 -15.77 0.33 -8.23
C SER A 74 -14.30 0.30 -8.64
N GLU A 75 -13.88 1.20 -9.53
CA GLU A 75 -12.47 1.36 -9.94
C GLU A 75 -11.66 1.94 -8.77
N THR A 76 -12.13 3.00 -8.12
CA THR A 76 -11.50 3.58 -6.92
C THR A 76 -11.38 2.54 -5.80
N VAL A 77 -12.45 1.81 -5.49
CA VAL A 77 -12.43 0.76 -4.44
C VAL A 77 -11.46 -0.37 -4.80
N LYS A 78 -11.41 -0.79 -6.07
CA LYS A 78 -10.44 -1.81 -6.51
C LYS A 78 -9.00 -1.31 -6.41
N GLU A 79 -8.76 -0.05 -6.73
CA GLU A 79 -7.43 0.57 -6.61
C GLU A 79 -7.00 0.69 -5.15
N GLU A 80 -7.87 1.16 -4.26
CA GLU A 80 -7.64 1.19 -2.81
C GLU A 80 -7.38 -0.21 -2.24
N ALA A 81 -8.13 -1.22 -2.66
CA ALA A 81 -7.91 -2.61 -2.26
C ALA A 81 -6.53 -3.12 -2.73
N ARG A 82 -6.16 -2.83 -3.99
CA ARG A 82 -4.85 -3.22 -4.55
C ARG A 82 -3.68 -2.54 -3.84
N TYR A 83 -3.81 -1.26 -3.49
CA TYR A 83 -2.79 -0.53 -2.74
C TYR A 83 -2.64 -1.07 -1.32
N ARG A 84 -3.76 -1.35 -0.64
CA ARG A 84 -3.78 -1.95 0.71
C ARG A 84 -3.06 -3.30 0.72
N ASP A 85 -3.32 -4.16 -0.26
CA ASP A 85 -2.66 -5.47 -0.35
C ASP A 85 -1.16 -5.34 -0.64
N LYS A 86 -0.77 -4.40 -1.51
CA LYS A 86 0.65 -4.09 -1.78
C LYS A 86 1.36 -3.55 -0.53
N MET A 87 0.71 -2.67 0.23
CA MET A 87 1.27 -2.14 1.49
C MET A 87 1.41 -3.23 2.55
N ARG A 88 0.45 -4.17 2.65
CA ARG A 88 0.58 -5.34 3.52
C ARG A 88 1.80 -6.20 3.15
N GLN A 89 2.04 -6.40 1.85
CA GLN A 89 3.23 -7.13 1.38
C GLN A 89 4.53 -6.40 1.74
N ILE A 90 4.58 -5.08 1.52
CA ILE A 90 5.74 -4.24 1.87
C ILE A 90 6.00 -4.26 3.38
N GLU A 91 4.96 -4.21 4.21
CA GLU A 91 5.10 -4.29 5.66
C GLU A 91 5.63 -5.67 6.08
N PHE A 92 5.12 -6.76 5.49
CA PHE A 92 5.61 -8.11 5.73
C PHE A 92 7.09 -8.27 5.34
N GLU A 93 7.48 -7.73 4.19
CA GLU A 93 8.86 -7.77 3.71
C GLU A 93 9.78 -6.91 4.59
N ASN A 94 9.36 -5.71 4.97
CA ASN A 94 10.10 -4.86 5.91
C ASN A 94 10.26 -5.51 7.28
N LYS A 95 9.25 -6.25 7.75
CA LYS A 95 9.32 -7.02 9.00
C LYS A 95 10.36 -8.14 8.89
N LYS A 96 10.40 -8.84 7.75
CA LYS A 96 11.41 -9.86 7.44
C LYS A 96 12.82 -9.25 7.35
N TYR A 97 12.95 -8.11 6.66
CA TYR A 97 14.21 -7.37 6.57
C TYR A 97 14.71 -6.93 7.94
N LYS A 98 13.84 -6.32 8.77
CA LYS A 98 14.17 -5.94 10.16
C LYS A 98 14.59 -7.14 11.01
N ALA A 99 13.95 -8.30 10.85
CA ALA A 99 14.36 -9.53 11.53
C ALA A 99 15.75 -9.99 11.08
N SER A 100 16.09 -9.87 9.78
CA SER A 100 17.42 -10.21 9.27
C SER A 100 18.51 -9.20 9.63
N GLN A 101 18.16 -7.92 9.80
CA GLN A 101 19.10 -6.86 10.18
C GLN A 101 19.37 -6.83 11.70
N GLN A 102 18.68 -7.66 12.49
CA GLN A 102 18.92 -7.77 13.92
C GLN A 102 20.29 -8.42 14.14
N VAL A 103 21.28 -7.61 14.53
CA VAL A 103 22.65 -8.06 14.75
C VAL A 103 22.70 -8.95 15.99
N CYS A 104 23.07 -10.20 15.80
CA CYS A 104 23.16 -11.19 16.87
C CYS A 104 24.61 -11.41 17.32
N CYS A 105 24.80 -11.73 18.60
CA CYS A 105 26.11 -12.15 19.08
C CYS A 105 26.53 -13.50 18.47
N PRO A 106 27.77 -13.66 17.94
CA PRO A 106 28.22 -14.92 17.34
C PRO A 106 28.48 -16.06 18.34
N LYS A 107 28.42 -15.82 19.66
CA LYS A 107 28.59 -16.86 20.68
C LYS A 107 27.25 -17.37 21.24
N CYS A 108 26.27 -16.50 21.45
CA CYS A 108 25.02 -16.83 22.15
C CYS A 108 23.74 -16.41 21.42
N GLY A 109 23.80 -15.73 20.27
CA GLY A 109 22.62 -15.35 19.49
C GLY A 109 21.79 -14.19 20.04
N SER A 110 22.09 -13.65 21.23
CA SER A 110 21.35 -12.50 21.79
C SER A 110 21.55 -11.22 20.95
N SER A 111 20.49 -10.43 20.79
CA SER A 111 20.54 -9.12 20.10
C SER A 111 20.88 -7.93 21.00
N GLN A 112 21.16 -8.17 22.29
CA GLN A 112 21.50 -7.14 23.25
C GLN A 112 23.01 -6.83 23.19
N LEU A 113 23.39 -5.91 22.32
CA LEU A 113 24.77 -5.52 22.05
C LEU A 113 24.98 -4.03 22.43
N THR A 114 26.08 -3.73 23.12
CA THR A 114 26.49 -2.36 23.43
C THR A 114 27.75 -2.00 22.65
N ALA A 115 27.71 -0.88 21.92
CA ALA A 115 28.88 -0.33 21.27
C ALA A 115 29.60 0.62 22.23
N ASN A 116 30.74 0.18 22.78
CA ASN A 116 31.55 1.01 23.65
C ASN A 116 32.76 1.57 22.89
N LYS A 117 33.05 2.86 23.07
CA LYS A 117 34.29 3.47 22.60
C LYS A 117 35.36 3.17 23.63
N LYS A 118 36.47 2.54 23.24
CA LYS A 118 37.63 2.45 24.13
C LYS A 118 38.10 3.88 24.46
N GLY A 119 37.87 4.31 25.70
CA GLY A 119 38.28 5.61 26.19
C GLY A 119 39.79 5.82 26.08
N PHE A 120 40.19 7.07 25.90
CA PHE A 120 41.59 7.47 25.90
C PHE A 120 42.23 7.06 27.23
N SER A 121 43.26 6.22 27.16
CA SER A 121 44.09 5.94 28.31
C SER A 121 44.87 7.21 28.65
N LEU A 122 44.40 7.95 29.67
CA LEU A 122 45.10 9.12 30.22
C LEU A 122 46.57 8.81 30.55
N GLY A 123 46.88 7.57 30.91
CA GLY A 123 48.26 7.13 31.20
C GLY A 123 49.24 7.28 30.04
N LYS A 124 48.78 7.30 28.78
CA LYS A 124 49.64 7.55 27.61
C LYS A 124 49.82 9.04 27.29
N ALA A 125 48.95 9.91 27.80
CA ALA A 125 49.10 11.36 27.67
C ALA A 125 50.09 11.91 28.71
N VAL A 126 50.08 11.34 29.92
CA VAL A 126 50.98 11.77 31.01
C VAL A 126 52.45 11.45 30.69
N ALA A 127 52.73 10.29 30.08
CA ALA A 127 54.09 9.91 29.70
C ALA A 127 54.71 10.82 28.61
N GLY A 128 53.90 11.52 27.82
CA GLY A 128 54.36 12.47 26.80
C GLY A 128 54.22 13.95 27.17
N GLY A 129 53.41 14.30 28.18
CA GLY A 129 53.04 15.69 28.48
C GLY A 129 53.78 16.36 29.63
N VAL A 130 54.46 15.61 30.50
CA VAL A 130 55.08 16.20 31.70
C VAL A 130 56.58 16.52 31.49
N LEU A 131 57.24 15.92 30.50
CA LEU A 131 58.70 16.02 30.39
C LEU A 131 59.22 17.04 29.37
N LEU A 132 58.39 17.67 28.52
CA LEU A 132 58.89 18.58 27.48
C LEU A 132 58.08 19.90 27.36
N VAL A 133 58.49 20.89 28.19
CA VAL A 133 58.76 22.30 27.86
C VAL A 133 57.59 23.24 27.40
N PRO A 134 57.54 24.54 27.82
CA PRO A 134 56.38 25.43 27.65
C PRO A 134 56.14 26.06 26.26
N ILE A 135 56.91 25.77 25.20
CA ILE A 135 57.01 26.68 24.03
C ILE A 135 56.31 26.18 22.75
N ALA A 136 55.83 24.93 22.66
CA ALA A 136 55.14 24.46 21.46
C ALA A 136 53.89 23.61 21.79
N GLY A 137 52.73 24.24 21.63
CA GLY A 137 51.46 23.66 21.18
C GLY A 137 51.09 22.26 21.68
N VAL A 138 50.07 22.22 22.54
CA VAL A 138 49.15 21.07 22.74
C VAL A 138 48.49 20.67 21.41
N ALA A 139 49.19 19.96 20.53
CA ALA A 139 48.59 19.51 19.27
C ALA A 139 49.24 18.31 18.57
N THR A 140 50.21 17.58 19.13
CA THR A 140 50.84 16.45 18.41
C THR A 140 50.35 15.05 18.81
N GLY A 141 49.31 14.94 19.65
CA GLY A 141 48.92 13.64 20.25
C GLY A 141 47.66 12.95 19.71
N MET A 142 46.91 13.52 18.76
CA MET A 142 45.59 12.98 18.38
C MET A 142 45.59 12.07 17.14
N ILE A 143 46.73 11.48 16.75
CA ILE A 143 46.73 10.43 15.73
C ILE A 143 46.54 9.06 16.38
N GLY A 144 45.27 8.63 16.39
CA GLY A 144 44.92 7.23 16.25
C GLY A 144 44.41 6.53 17.51
N LYS A 145 43.10 6.27 17.51
CA LYS A 145 42.48 4.92 17.39
C LYS A 145 41.13 4.89 18.11
N ASN A 146 40.09 5.45 17.47
CA ASN A 146 38.69 5.22 17.84
C ASN A 146 38.27 3.78 17.48
N LYS A 147 38.82 2.79 18.19
CA LYS A 147 38.41 1.38 18.02
C LYS A 147 37.12 1.17 18.79
N ILE A 148 35.99 1.23 18.08
CA ILE A 148 34.67 0.83 18.59
C ILE A 148 34.72 -0.69 18.84
N ILE A 149 34.32 -1.12 20.03
CA ILE A 149 34.16 -2.54 20.36
C ILE A 149 32.70 -2.80 20.68
N ILE A 150 32.15 -3.83 20.03
CA ILE A 150 30.81 -4.31 20.32
C ILE A 150 30.93 -5.38 21.39
N THR A 151 30.23 -5.19 22.50
CA THR A 151 30.18 -6.13 23.63
C THR A 151 28.78 -6.70 23.75
N CYS A 152 28.66 -8.02 23.82
CA CYS A 152 27.40 -8.69 24.12
C CYS A 152 27.12 -8.68 25.62
N LEU A 153 25.95 -8.18 26.03
CA LEU A 153 25.53 -8.13 27.44
C LEU A 153 25.18 -9.51 28.00
N SER A 154 24.67 -10.42 27.18
CA SER A 154 24.23 -11.75 27.65
C SER A 154 25.38 -12.74 27.86
N CYS A 155 26.48 -12.67 27.10
CA CYS A 155 27.60 -13.63 27.21
C CYS A 155 28.98 -13.00 27.45
N GLY A 156 29.09 -11.66 27.48
CA GLY A 156 30.33 -10.94 27.72
C GLY A 156 31.35 -10.93 26.57
N LYS A 157 31.05 -11.56 25.42
CA LYS A 157 32.00 -11.61 24.28
C LYS A 157 32.15 -10.23 23.63
N GLN A 158 33.40 -9.85 23.35
CA GLN A 158 33.79 -8.60 22.69
C GLN A 158 34.31 -8.88 21.26
N PHE A 159 33.91 -8.06 20.29
CA PHE A 159 34.34 -8.19 18.90
C PHE A 159 34.39 -6.82 18.19
N LYS A 160 35.09 -6.75 17.05
CA LYS A 160 35.23 -5.51 16.27
C LYS A 160 34.13 -5.41 15.20
N PRO A 161 33.58 -4.21 14.93
CA PRO A 161 32.69 -3.99 13.79
C PRO A 161 33.43 -4.27 12.48
N GLY A 162 32.78 -4.96 11.54
CA GLY A 162 33.36 -5.37 10.25
C GLY A 162 34.17 -6.68 10.28
N ASN A 163 34.27 -7.36 11.42
CA ASN A 163 34.97 -8.65 11.56
C ASN A 163 34.02 -9.87 11.53
N GLY A 164 32.79 -9.67 11.05
CA GLY A 164 31.83 -10.74 10.73
C GLY A 164 31.94 -11.10 9.25
N ARG A 165 31.63 -12.36 8.92
CA ARG A 165 31.59 -12.86 7.53
C ARG A 165 30.76 -11.97 6.62
#